data_AF-A0A2E6CA19-F1
#
_entry.id   AF-A0A2E6CA19-F1
#
_cell.length_a   1.000
_cell.length_b   1.000
_cell.length_c   1.000
_cell.angle_alpha   90.00
_cell.angle_beta   90.00
_cell.angle_gamma   90.00
#
_symmetry.space_group_name_H-M   'P 1'
#
loop_
_entity.id
_entity.type
_entity.pdbx_description
1 polymer ?
#
loop_
_entity_poly.entity_id
_entity_poly.type
_entity_poly.pdbx_seq_one_letter_code
_entity_poly.pdbx_strand_id
1 'polypeptide(L)'
;MDILNWLEILALLTGTLLPAPLLSSASMKQRFIGFNIMIIGNICAFTAQYGAGLEILSMACLFWIVMSIRGVWSNKDYNKPLTNNN
;
A
#
# COMPACT_ATOMS: atom_id res chain seq x y z
N MET A 1 -22.17 -13.45 9.63
CA MET A 1 -21.07 -12.73 8.95
C MET A 1 -20.54 -11.74 9.97
N ASP A 2 -19.47 -12.12 10.67
CA ASP A 2 -18.91 -11.31 11.75
C ASP A 2 -18.38 -9.97 11.25
N ILE A 3 -18.41 -8.97 12.13
CA ILE A 3 -17.97 -7.60 11.84
C ILE A 3 -16.49 -7.56 11.37
N LEU A 4 -15.71 -8.54 11.80
CA LEU A 4 -14.32 -8.78 11.40
C LEU A 4 -14.18 -9.06 9.89
N ASN A 5 -15.07 -9.88 9.32
CA ASN A 5 -15.04 -10.23 7.89
C ASN A 5 -15.29 -9.00 7.00
N TRP A 6 -16.17 -8.10 7.43
CA TRP A 6 -16.43 -6.84 6.73
C TRP A 6 -15.22 -5.91 6.76
N LEU A 7 -14.51 -5.88 7.90
CA LEU A 7 -13.28 -5.09 8.04
C LEU A 7 -12.16 -5.64 7.15
N GLU A 8 -12.04 -6.96 7.02
CA GLU A 8 -11.08 -7.61 6.13
C GLU A 8 -11.38 -7.34 4.65
N ILE A 9 -12.65 -7.38 4.24
CA ILE A 9 -13.05 -7.05 2.86
C ILE A 9 -12.72 -5.59 2.54
N LEU A 10 -13.04 -4.66 3.44
CA LEU A 10 -12.67 -3.25 3.28
C LEU A 10 -11.15 -3.07 3.24
N ALA A 11 -10.42 -3.78 4.08
CA ALA A 11 -8.96 -3.73 4.10
C ALA A 11 -8.34 -4.30 2.82
N LEU A 12 -8.91 -5.35 2.24
CA LEU A 12 -8.50 -5.90 0.94
C LEU A 12 -8.81 -4.94 -0.21
N LEU A 13 -10.02 -4.36 -0.23
CA LEU A 13 -10.41 -3.39 -1.26
C LEU A 13 -9.47 -2.17 -1.25
N THR A 14 -9.15 -1.68 -0.06
CA THR A 14 -8.33 -0.49 0.13
C THR A 14 -6.82 -0.81 0.03
N GLY A 15 -6.39 -1.99 0.45
CA GLY A 15 -4.97 -2.39 0.48
C GLY A 15 -4.46 -3.01 -0.82
N THR A 16 -5.33 -3.62 -1.63
CA THR A 16 -4.94 -4.34 -2.86
C THR A 16 -5.74 -3.95 -4.08
N LEU A 17 -7.08 -3.87 -4.01
CA LEU A 17 -7.91 -3.67 -5.20
C LEU A 17 -7.79 -2.25 -5.78
N LEU A 18 -7.85 -1.22 -4.93
CA LEU A 18 -7.71 0.18 -5.36
C LEU A 18 -6.25 0.55 -5.68
N PRO A 19 -5.24 0.12 -4.89
CA PRO A 19 -3.85 0.46 -5.19
C PRO A 19 -3.33 -0.16 -6.48
N ALA A 20 -3.73 -1.37 -6.85
CA ALA A 20 -3.20 -2.07 -8.02
C ALA A 20 -3.34 -1.29 -9.36
N PRO A 21 -4.53 -0.79 -9.76
CA PRO A 21 -4.66 0.05 -10.96
C PRO A 21 -3.98 1.41 -10.79
N LEU A 22 -3.96 1.98 -9.58
CA LEU A 22 -3.28 3.25 -9.32
C LEU A 22 -1.74 3.13 -9.42
N LEU A 23 -1.18 1.99 -9.03
CA LEU A 23 0.24 1.64 -9.12
C LEU A 23 0.66 1.30 -10.55
N SER A 24 -0.25 0.71 -11.32
CA SER A 24 -0.04 0.41 -12.74
C SER A 24 -0.22 1.63 -13.65
N SER A 25 -0.80 2.73 -13.14
CA SER A 25 -0.97 3.95 -13.92
C SER A 25 0.38 4.64 -14.18
N ALA A 26 0.54 5.18 -15.40
CA ALA A 26 1.74 5.86 -15.86
C ALA A 26 1.99 7.21 -15.15
N SER A 27 1.00 7.74 -14.43
CA SER A 27 1.14 9.01 -13.72
C SER A 27 1.82 8.83 -12.35
N MET A 28 3.01 9.43 -12.19
CA MET A 28 3.76 9.43 -10.92
C MET A 28 2.95 9.96 -9.72
N LYS A 29 2.00 10.88 -9.95
CA LYS A 29 1.12 11.39 -8.88
C LYS A 29 0.11 10.32 -8.43
N GLN A 30 -0.43 9.55 -9.37
CA GLN A 30 -1.38 8.47 -9.08
C GLN A 30 -0.68 7.29 -8.40
N ARG A 31 0.55 6.97 -8.80
CA ARG A 31 1.40 5.98 -8.11
C ARG A 31 1.62 6.33 -6.63
N PHE A 32 1.92 7.60 -6.34
CA PHE A 32 2.15 8.07 -4.98
C PHE A 32 0.88 7.97 -4.10
N ILE A 33 -0.28 8.30 -4.68
CA ILE A 33 -1.58 8.13 -4.02
C ILE A 33 -1.90 6.64 -3.82
N GLY A 34 -1.61 5.79 -4.80
CA GLY A 34 -1.74 4.34 -4.71
C GLY A 34 -0.94 3.75 -3.54
N PHE A 35 0.32 4.16 -3.37
CA PHE A 35 1.13 3.71 -2.23
C PHE A 35 0.60 4.19 -0.87
N ASN A 36 0.10 5.43 -0.76
CA ASN A 36 -0.49 5.93 0.49
C ASN A 36 -1.76 5.14 0.87
N ILE A 37 -2.64 4.89 -0.11
CA ILE A 37 -3.86 4.10 0.08
C ILE A 37 -3.50 2.65 0.46
N MET A 38 -2.47 2.08 -0.17
CA MET A 38 -1.95 0.74 0.14
C MET A 38 -1.44 0.63 1.57
N ILE A 39 -0.70 1.64 2.08
CA ILE A 39 -0.23 1.65 3.47
C ILE A 39 -1.40 1.64 4.45
N ILE A 40 -2.39 2.51 4.24
CA ILE A 40 -3.57 2.63 5.11
C ILE A 40 -4.38 1.32 5.10
N GLY A 41 -4.61 0.76 3.91
CA GLY A 41 -5.33 -0.51 3.76
C GLY A 41 -4.63 -1.67 4.44
N ASN A 42 -3.29 -1.74 4.35
CA ASN A 42 -2.54 -2.82 4.98
C ASN A 42 -2.43 -2.73 6.50
N ILE A 43 -2.38 -1.52 7.07
CA ILE A 43 -2.42 -1.36 8.54
C ILE A 43 -3.76 -1.88 9.07
N CYS A 44 -4.85 -1.61 8.36
CA CYS A 44 -6.17 -2.14 8.69
C CYS A 44 -6.24 -3.67 8.54
N ALA A 45 -5.69 -4.21 7.44
CA ALA A 45 -5.63 -5.66 7.19
C ALA A 45 -4.81 -6.40 8.27
N PHE A 46 -3.68 -5.82 8.67
CA PHE A 46 -2.82 -6.35 9.73
C PHE A 46 -3.59 -6.48 11.05
N THR A 47 -4.34 -5.46 11.46
CA THR A 47 -5.13 -5.53 12.70
C THR A 47 -6.23 -6.59 12.67
N ALA A 48 -6.86 -6.80 11.51
CA ALA A 48 -7.89 -7.82 11.35
C ALA A 48 -7.30 -9.24 11.36
N GLN A 49 -6.21 -9.47 10.64
CA GLN A 49 -5.54 -10.77 10.55
C GLN A 49 -4.81 -11.17 11.84
N TYR A 50 -4.28 -10.20 12.58
CA TYR A 50 -3.76 -10.42 13.92
C TYR A 50 -4.86 -10.91 14.87
N GLY A 51 -6.07 -10.35 14.76
CA GLY A 51 -7.25 -10.81 15.51
C GLY A 51 -7.76 -12.20 15.09
N ALA A 52 -7.57 -12.57 13.83
CA ALA A 52 -7.94 -13.89 13.30
C ALA A 52 -6.87 -14.99 13.53
N GLY A 53 -5.71 -14.65 14.09
CA GLY A 53 -4.60 -15.58 14.32
C GLY A 53 -3.84 -15.98 13.05
N LEU A 54 -3.96 -15.21 11.95
CA LEU A 54 -3.25 -15.45 10.70
C LEU A 54 -1.88 -14.76 10.70
N GLU A 55 -0.93 -15.37 11.40
CA GLU A 55 0.46 -14.90 11.55
C GLU A 55 1.17 -14.63 10.21
N ILE A 56 0.98 -15.50 9.22
CA ILE A 56 1.66 -15.43 7.91
C ILE A 56 1.11 -14.27 7.05
N LEU A 57 -0.21 -14.02 7.10
CA LEU A 57 -0.83 -12.93 6.36
C LEU A 57 -0.46 -11.58 6.96
N SER A 58 -0.44 -11.52 8.29
CA SER A 58 0.04 -10.37 9.06
C SER A 58 1.47 -9.97 8.68
N MET A 59 2.40 -10.93 8.57
CA MET A 59 3.76 -10.70 8.08
C MET A 59 3.80 -10.18 6.63
N ALA A 60 2.93 -10.70 5.75
CA ALA A 60 2.82 -10.23 4.37
C ALA A 60 2.34 -8.76 4.28
N CYS A 61 1.39 -8.37 5.14
CA CYS A 61 0.94 -6.98 5.25
C CYS A 61 2.08 -6.04 5.68
N LEU A 62 2.90 -6.44 6.66
CA LEU A 62 4.09 -5.68 7.05
C LEU A 62 5.09 -5.53 5.89
N PHE A 63 5.35 -6.61 5.15
CA PHE A 63 6.24 -6.57 3.99
C PHE A 63 5.75 -5.58 2.93
N TRP A 64 4.46 -5.60 2.61
CA TRP A 64 3.85 -4.68 1.65
C TRP A 64 3.88 -3.21 2.13
N ILE A 65 3.76 -2.95 3.44
CA ILE A 65 3.94 -1.59 4.00
C ILE A 65 5.37 -1.08 3.74
N VAL A 66 6.38 -1.92 4.02
CA VAL A 66 7.80 -1.57 3.78
C VAL A 66 8.05 -1.32 2.29
N MET A 67 7.50 -2.18 1.41
CA MET A 67 7.59 -1.98 -0.04
C MET A 67 6.93 -0.68 -0.50
N SER A 68 5.75 -0.33 0.03
CA SER A 68 5.09 0.94 -0.29
C SER A 68 5.91 2.15 0.13
N ILE A 69 6.52 2.13 1.32
CA ILE A 69 7.40 3.21 1.79
C ILE A 69 8.61 3.37 0.87
N ARG A 70 9.22 2.25 0.44
CA ARG A 70 10.31 2.28 -0.55
C ARG A 70 9.86 2.82 -1.90
N GLY A 71 8.65 2.46 -2.35
CA GLY A 71 8.05 2.96 -3.59
C GLY A 71 7.78 4.47 -3.56
N VAL A 72 7.24 4.97 -2.45
CA VAL A 72 7.06 6.40 -2.17
C VAL A 72 8.40 7.15 -2.20
N TRP A 73 9.44 6.57 -1.59
CA TRP A 73 10.76 7.19 -1.54
C TRP A 73 11.41 7.25 -2.92
N SER A 74 11.38 6.15 -3.67
CA SER A 74 11.88 6.10 -5.06
C SER A 74 11.14 7.10 -5.97
N ASN A 75 9.83 7.28 -5.81
CA ASN A 75 9.04 8.25 -6.59
C ASN A 75 9.39 9.72 -6.26
N LYS A 76 9.88 10.00 -5.05
CA LYS A 76 10.33 11.35 -4.64
C LYS A 76 11.64 11.75 -5.33
N ASP A 77 12.51 10.79 -5.61
CA ASP A 77 13.79 11.03 -6.29
C ASP A 77 13.67 11.32 -7.80
N TYR A 78 12.56 10.95 -8.46
CA TYR A 78 12.31 11.32 -9.87
C TYR A 78 11.97 12.82 -10.06
N ASN A 79 11.67 13.55 -8.98
CA ASN A 79 11.43 14.99 -9.02
C ASN A 79 12.70 15.79 -8.65
N LYS A 80 13.88 15.14 -8.65
CA LYS A 80 15.13 15.90 -8.76
C LYS A 80 15.20 16.38 -10.21
N PRO A 81 15.09 17.69 -10.49
CA PRO A 81 15.40 18.18 -11.82
C PRO A 81 16.81 17.68 -12.15
N LEU A 82 16.99 17.14 -13.36
CA LEU A 82 18.31 16.95 -13.93
C LEU A 82 19.01 18.29 -13.76
N THR A 83 19.93 18.37 -12.80
CA THR A 83 20.88 19.48 -12.73
C THR A 83 21.66 19.37 -14.02
N ASN A 84 21.22 20.19 -14.97
CA ASN A 84 21.89 20.50 -16.22
C ASN A 84 23.26 21.05 -15.80
N ASN A 85 24.24 20.18 -15.75
CA ASN A 85 25.64 20.57 -15.61
C ASN A 85 26.20 20.57 -17.02
N ASN A 86 26.30 21.80 -17.52
CA ASN A 86 26.89 22.23 -18.77
C ASN A 86 28.28 21.62 -18.99
#